data_AF-A0A1F4SJA9-F1
#
_entry.id   AF-A0A1F4SJA9-F1
#
_cell.length_a   1.000
_cell.length_b   1.000
_cell.length_c   1.000
_cell.angle_alpha   90.00
_cell.angle_beta   90.00
_cell.angle_gamma   90.00
#
_symmetry.space_group_name_H-M   'P 1'
#
loop_
_entity.id
_entity.type
_entity.pdbx_description
1 polymer ?
#
loop_
_entity_poly.entity_id
_entity_poly.type
_entity_poly.pdbx_seq_one_letter_code
_entity_poly.pdbx_strand_id
1 'polypeptide(L)'
;MKSIKTLMISVISFTLSLAFAYAFYIRYYKWHNLFNELGRCYNPDGSDQVYTTSGIIWALPFAFFLIVSVIYFVKLIFEFKFSNNYKQNNHLK
;
A
#
# COMPACT_ATOMS: atom_id res chain seq x y z
N MET A 1 -13.26 21.26 -2.85
CA MET A 1 -13.82 19.89 -2.72
C MET A 1 -13.04 18.83 -3.51
N LYS A 2 -12.62 19.06 -4.77
CA LYS A 2 -11.90 18.05 -5.57
C LYS A 2 -10.58 17.56 -4.92
N SER A 3 -9.73 18.49 -4.46
CA SER A 3 -8.45 18.14 -3.83
C SER A 3 -8.58 17.42 -2.48
N ILE A 4 -9.65 17.69 -1.72
CA ILE A 4 -9.96 16.95 -0.48
C ILE A 4 -10.29 15.49 -0.80
N LYS A 5 -11.07 15.23 -1.86
CA LYS A 5 -11.36 13.85 -2.31
C LYS A 5 -10.08 13.15 -2.76
N THR A 6 -9.22 13.81 -3.53
CA THR A 6 -7.92 13.27 -3.97
C THR A 6 -7.04 12.89 -2.77
N LEU A 7 -6.97 13.76 -1.75
CA LEU A 7 -6.26 13.50 -0.51
C LEU A 7 -6.84 12.29 0.24
N MET A 8 -8.16 12.24 0.42
CA MET A 8 -8.82 11.12 1.11
C MET A 8 -8.54 9.79 0.42
N ILE A 9 -8.62 9.73 -0.91
CA ILE A 9 -8.33 8.51 -1.69
C ILE A 9 -6.88 8.07 -1.48
N SER A 10 -5.93 9.02 -1.54
CA SER A 10 -4.50 8.72 -1.34
C SER A 10 -4.23 8.16 0.06
N VAL A 11 -4.80 8.77 1.11
CA VAL A 11 -4.64 8.34 2.50
C VAL A 11 -5.29 6.98 2.74
N ILE A 12 -6.54 6.78 2.32
CA ILE A 12 -7.25 5.50 2.49
C ILE A 12 -6.51 4.36 1.79
N SER A 13 -6.06 4.59 0.55
CA SER A 13 -5.31 3.59 -0.21
C SER A 13 -3.96 3.29 0.44
N PHE A 14 -3.28 4.30 0.99
CA PHE A 14 -2.03 4.08 1.71
C PHE A 14 -2.24 3.21 2.95
N THR A 15 -3.26 3.50 3.77
CA THR A 15 -3.59 2.70 4.94
C THR A 15 -3.94 1.26 4.58
N LEU A 16 -4.72 1.05 3.52
CA LEU A 16 -5.02 -0.29 3.01
C LEU A 16 -3.76 -1.01 2.55
N SER A 17 -2.87 -0.32 1.83
CA SER A 17 -1.58 -0.86 1.42
C SER A 17 -0.77 -1.33 2.63
N LEU A 18 -0.66 -0.53 3.70
CA LEU A 18 0.02 -0.94 4.93
C LEU A 18 -0.63 -2.17 5.59
N ALA A 19 -1.97 -2.25 5.62
CA ALA A 19 -2.66 -3.41 6.17
C ALA A 19 -2.36 -4.69 5.37
N PHE A 20 -2.36 -4.62 4.03
CA PHE A 20 -2.01 -5.76 3.19
C PHE A 20 -0.50 -6.07 3.20
N ALA A 21 0.36 -5.06 3.35
CA ALA A 21 1.79 -5.26 3.57
C ALA A 21 2.04 -6.04 4.86
N TYR A 22 1.31 -5.70 5.92
CA TYR A 22 1.38 -6.44 7.19
C TYR A 22 0.86 -7.88 7.02
N ALA A 23 -0.26 -8.09 6.32
CA ALA A 23 -0.76 -9.43 6.01
C ALA A 23 0.25 -10.25 5.19
N PHE A 24 0.86 -9.66 4.16
CA PHE A 24 1.93 -10.28 3.37
C PHE A 24 3.14 -10.63 4.23
N TYR A 25 3.53 -9.72 5.14
CA TYR A 25 4.64 -9.94 6.04
C TYR A 25 4.42 -11.14 6.95
N ILE A 26 3.30 -11.16 7.69
CA ILE A 26 3.02 -12.21 8.67
C ILE A 26 2.70 -13.57 8.02
N ARG A 27 2.13 -13.58 6.80
CA ARG A 27 1.70 -14.81 6.13
C ARG A 27 2.76 -15.43 5.23
N TYR A 28 3.68 -14.63 4.68
CA TYR A 28 4.65 -15.10 3.69
C TYR A 28 6.06 -14.59 3.95
N TYR A 29 6.27 -13.27 3.97
CA TYR A 29 7.64 -12.73 3.98
C TYR A 29 8.43 -13.10 5.23
N LYS A 30 7.79 -13.20 6.40
CA LYS A 30 8.47 -13.66 7.62
C LYS A 30 9.03 -15.09 7.51
N TRP A 31 8.38 -15.94 6.71
CA TRP A 31 8.63 -17.39 6.66
C TRP A 31 9.23 -17.87 5.34
N HIS A 32 9.51 -16.97 4.40
CA HIS A 32 9.88 -17.32 3.02
C HIS A 32 11.10 -18.25 2.90
N ASN A 33 12.03 -18.18 3.85
CA ASN A 33 13.24 -19.02 3.88
C ASN A 33 13.06 -20.36 4.59
N LEU A 34 11.88 -20.62 5.18
CA LEU A 34 11.59 -21.80 5.99
C LEU A 34 10.54 -22.72 5.36
N PHE A 35 10.12 -22.44 4.13
CA PHE A 35 9.23 -23.32 3.39
C PHE A 35 9.99 -24.58 2.94
N ASN A 36 9.40 -25.75 3.17
CA ASN A 36 9.90 -27.01 2.64
C ASN A 36 9.52 -27.21 1.16
N GLU A 37 9.88 -28.37 0.58
CA GLU A 37 9.58 -28.73 -0.82
C GLU A 37 8.09 -28.72 -1.15
N LEU A 38 7.21 -28.88 -0.15
CA LEU A 38 5.75 -28.82 -0.30
C LEU A 38 5.20 -27.40 -0.16
N GLY A 39 6.06 -26.40 0.04
CA GLY A 39 5.68 -25.01 0.22
C GLY A 39 5.03 -24.73 1.58
N ARG A 40 5.33 -25.52 2.61
CA ARG A 40 4.76 -25.40 3.97
C ARG A 40 5.85 -25.04 4.98
N CYS A 41 5.53 -24.17 5.91
CA CYS A 41 6.35 -23.84 7.07
C CYS A 41 5.51 -24.10 8.32
N TYR A 42 6.02 -24.99 9.18
CA TYR A 42 5.40 -25.33 10.46
C TYR A 42 6.02 -24.47 11.54
N ASN A 43 5.19 -23.87 12.38
CA ASN A 43 5.67 -22.97 13.41
C ASN A 43 6.37 -23.78 14.52
N PRO A 44 7.65 -23.51 14.84
CA PRO A 44 8.40 -24.29 15.83
C PRO A 44 7.94 -24.04 17.27
N ASP A 45 7.09 -23.04 17.52
CA ASP A 45 6.51 -22.73 18.82
C ASP A 45 5.37 -23.69 19.24
N GLY A 46 5.04 -24.68 18.40
CA GLY A 46 4.02 -25.68 18.68
C GLY A 46 2.60 -25.21 18.38
N SER A 47 2.42 -24.07 17.71
CA SER A 47 1.09 -23.73 17.19
C SER A 47 0.76 -24.58 15.95
N ASP A 48 -0.49 -25.05 15.86
CA ASP A 48 -1.01 -25.78 14.68
C ASP A 48 -1.11 -24.91 13.42
N GLN A 49 -0.54 -23.70 13.44
CA GLN A 49 -0.58 -22.77 12.34
C GLN A 49 0.44 -23.16 11.27
N VAL A 50 -0.07 -23.56 10.11
CA VAL A 50 0.74 -23.84 8.91
C VAL A 50 0.75 -22.62 8.01
N TYR A 51 1.94 -22.12 7.70
CA TYR A 51 2.15 -21.09 6.68
C TYR A 51 2.44 -21.73 5.34
N THR A 52 1.95 -21.12 4.27
CA THR A 52 2.04 -21.65 2.91
C THR A 52 2.57 -20.63 1.94
N THR A 53 3.19 -21.10 0.86
CA THR A 53 3.64 -20.26 -0.25
C THR A 53 2.50 -19.44 -0.88
N SER A 54 1.26 -19.91 -0.80
CA SER A 54 0.07 -19.15 -1.22
C SER A 54 -0.14 -17.84 -0.45
N GLY A 55 0.51 -17.65 0.70
CA GLY A 55 0.55 -16.36 1.40
C GLY A 55 1.13 -15.21 0.55
N ILE A 56 1.85 -15.52 -0.53
CA ILE A 56 2.32 -14.52 -1.49
C ILE A 56 1.18 -13.70 -2.11
N ILE A 57 -0.05 -14.24 -2.14
CA ILE A 57 -1.22 -13.57 -2.74
C ILE A 57 -1.49 -12.19 -2.13
N TRP A 58 -1.12 -11.99 -0.85
CA TRP A 58 -1.30 -10.72 -0.16
C TRP A 58 -0.39 -9.59 -0.70
N ALA A 59 0.66 -9.93 -1.46
CA ALA A 59 1.48 -8.94 -2.16
C ALA A 59 0.70 -8.20 -3.26
N LEU A 60 -0.31 -8.85 -3.88
CA LEU A 60 -1.11 -8.24 -4.94
C LEU A 60 -1.94 -7.04 -4.45
N PRO A 61 -2.83 -7.18 -3.45
CA PRO A 61 -3.58 -6.03 -2.94
C PRO A 61 -2.64 -4.98 -2.32
N PHE A 62 -1.55 -5.40 -1.65
CA PHE A 62 -0.52 -4.48 -1.16
C PHE A 62 0.01 -3.57 -2.29
N ALA A 63 0.50 -4.16 -3.37
CA ALA A 63 1.07 -3.44 -4.51
C ALA A 63 0.01 -2.57 -5.20
N PHE A 64 -1.20 -3.11 -5.40
CA PHE A 64 -2.31 -2.36 -6.02
C PHE A 64 -2.64 -1.08 -5.24
N PHE A 65 -2.88 -1.18 -3.94
CA PHE A 65 -3.24 -0.03 -3.12
C PHE A 65 -2.07 0.98 -2.97
N LEU A 66 -0.83 0.50 -2.99
CA LEU A 66 0.34 1.37 -3.00
C LEU A 66 0.39 2.21 -4.29
N ILE A 67 0.20 1.57 -5.45
CA ILE A 67 0.18 2.26 -6.75
C ILE A 67 -0.94 3.30 -6.79
N VAL A 68 -2.15 2.94 -6.35
CA VAL A 68 -3.27 3.88 -6.27
C VAL A 68 -2.91 5.07 -5.38
N SER A 69 -2.35 4.83 -4.18
CA SER A 69 -1.95 5.89 -3.26
C SER A 69 -0.96 6.87 -3.91
N VAL A 70 0.07 6.35 -4.59
CA VAL A 70 1.10 7.15 -5.28
C VAL A 70 0.50 7.98 -6.41
N ILE A 71 -0.35 7.39 -7.25
CA ILE A 71 -1.00 8.11 -8.36
C ILE A 71 -1.81 9.31 -7.83
N TYR A 72 -2.61 9.11 -6.80
CA TYR A 72 -3.44 10.18 -6.22
C TYR A 72 -2.60 11.21 -5.46
N PHE A 73 -1.50 10.80 -4.82
CA PHE A 73 -0.56 11.73 -4.18
C PHE A 73 0.12 12.64 -5.20
N VAL A 74 0.63 12.07 -6.30
CA VAL A 74 1.22 12.85 -7.40
C VAL A 74 0.20 13.82 -7.99
N LYS A 75 -1.03 13.36 -8.23
CA LYS A 75 -2.13 14.22 -8.71
C LYS A 75 -2.40 15.38 -7.75
N LEU A 76 -2.41 15.13 -6.44
CA LEU A 76 -2.60 16.15 -5.41
C LEU A 76 -1.51 17.23 -5.49
N ILE A 77 -0.24 16.83 -5.66
CA ILE A 77 0.88 17.78 -5.81
C ILE A 77 0.66 18.71 -7.02
N PHE A 78 0.25 18.15 -8.16
CA PHE A 78 -0.03 18.95 -9.35
C PHE A 78 -1.20 19.92 -9.14
N GLU A 79 -2.28 19.48 -8.50
CA GLU A 79 -3.43 20.35 -8.18
C GLU A 79 -3.02 21.53 -7.29
N PHE A 80 -2.21 21.29 -6.25
CA PHE A 80 -1.71 22.36 -5.38
C PHE A 80 -0.77 23.32 -6.10
N LYS A 81 0.17 22.80 -6.90
CA LYS A 81 1.10 23.63 -7.67
C LYS A 81 0.38 24.55 -8.65
N PHE A 82 -0.63 24.02 -9.35
CA PHE A 82 -1.45 24.81 -10.28
C PHE A 82 -2.27 25.90 -9.56
N SER A 83 -2.91 25.55 -8.44
CA SER A 83 -3.70 26.51 -7.65
C SER A 83 -2.85 27.67 -7.12
N ASN A 84 -1.60 27.40 -6.71
CA ASN A 84 -0.72 28.43 -6.18
C ASN A 84 -0.23 29.40 -7.28
N ASN A 85 0.15 28.86 -8.44
CA ASN A 85 0.59 29.66 -9.59
C ASN A 85 -0.51 30.61 -10.10
N TYR A 86 -1.77 30.15 -10.12
CA TYR A 86 -2.90 31.00 -10.49
C TYR A 86 -3.09 32.19 -9.54
N LYS A 87 -2.98 31.94 -8.22
CA LYS A 87 -3.14 32.98 -7.20
C LYS A 87 -2.03 34.04 -7.30
N GLN A 88 -0.78 33.62 -7.53
CA GLN A 88 0.36 34.52 -7.68
C GLN A 88 0.21 35.44 -8.90
N ASN A 89 -0.21 34.91 -10.05
CA ASN A 89 -0.34 35.71 -11.29
C ASN A 89 -1.48 36.73 -11.26
N ASN A 90 -2.52 36.51 -10.43
CA ASN A 90 -3.62 37.47 -10.26
C ASN A 90 -3.34 38.57 -9.22
N HIS A 91 -2.40 38.38 -8.29
CA HIS A 91 -1.96 39.45 -7.39
C HIS A 91 -0.98 40.44 -8.05
N LEU A 92 -0.41 40.06 -9.20
CA LEU A 92 0.52 40.88 -9.99
C LEU A 92 -0.17 41.66 -11.12
N LYS A 93 -1.50 41.50 -11.29
CA LYS A 93 -2.34 42.27 -12.21
C LYS A 93 -3.20 43.24 -11.41
#